data_AF-A0A3D5CN40-F1
#
_entry.id   AF-A0A3D5CN40-F1
#
_cell.length_a   1.000
_cell.length_b   1.000
_cell.length_c   1.000
_cell.angle_alpha   90.00
_cell.angle_beta   90.00
_cell.angle_gamma   90.00
#
_symmetry.space_group_name_H-M   'P 1'
#
loop_
_entity.id
_entity.type
_entity.pdbx_description
1 polymer ?
#
loop_
_entity_poly.entity_id
_entity_poly.type
_entity_poly.pdbx_seq_one_letter_code
_entity_poly.pdbx_strand_id
1 'polypeptide(L)' 'MRTIDLILKKRDGEELSKSEIDWFVQSFTSGSIPDYQIAAMSMAIF' A
#
# COMPACT_ATOMS: atom_id res chain seq x y z
N MET A 1 -1.32 -8.46 -7.47
CA MET A 1 -0.66 -7.99 -6.23
C MET A 1 -1.77 -7.61 -5.25
N ARG A 2 -1.60 -7.79 -3.93
CA ARG A 2 -2.62 -7.39 -2.95
C ARG A 2 -2.07 -6.25 -2.10
N THR A 3 -2.91 -5.30 -1.71
CA THR A 3 -2.52 -4.17 -0.85
C THR A 3 -1.88 -4.63 0.46
N ILE A 4 -2.37 -5.73 1.04
CA ILE A 4 -1.82 -6.32 2.28
C ILE A 4 -0.34 -6.65 2.14
N ASP A 5 0.09 -7.16 0.98
CA ASP A 5 1.48 -7.55 0.76
C ASP A 5 2.39 -6.30 0.81
N LEU A 6 1.92 -5.16 0.28
CA LEU A 6 2.64 -3.88 0.32
C LEU A 6 2.69 -3.28 1.73
N ILE A 7 1.60 -3.39 2.49
CA ILE A 7 1.54 -2.93 3.88
C ILE A 7 2.52 -3.71 4.75
N LEU A 8 2.57 -5.04 4.60
CA LEU A 8 3.51 -5.90 5.32
C LEU A 8 4.95 -5.52 5.00
N LYS A 9 5.27 -5.38 3.71
CA LYS A 9 6.59 -4.97 3.24
C LYS A 9 7.01 -3.63 3.87
N LYS A 10 6.13 -2.64 3.85
CA LYS A 10 6.43 -1.32 4.41
C LYS A 10 6.56 -1.34 5.94
N ARG A 11 5.69 -2.10 6.63
CA ARG A 11 5.76 -2.32 8.08
C ARG A 11 7.07 -2.98 8.52
N ASP A 12 7.56 -3.90 7.71
CA ASP A 12 8.81 -4.64 7.98
C ASP A 12 10.06 -3.82 7.61
N GLY A 13 9.88 -2.57 7.16
CA GLY A 13 10.96 -1.61 6.89
C GLY A 13 11.54 -1.71 5.48
N GLU A 14 10.96 -2.52 4.60
CA GLU A 14 11.42 -2.67 3.23
C GLU A 14 10.96 -1.50 2.33
N GLU A 15 11.72 -1.28 1.25
CA GLU A 15 11.38 -0.27 0.25
C GLU A 15 10.39 -0.81 -0.78
N LEU A 16 9.41 0.03 -1.13
CA LEU A 16 8.53 -0.24 -2.26
C LEU A 16 9.21 0.22 -3.54
N SER A 17 9.17 -0.64 -4.55
CA SER A 17 9.56 -0.30 -5.91
C SER A 17 8.57 0.68 -6.54
N LYS A 18 9.01 1.38 -7.59
CA LYS A 18 8.16 2.32 -8.33
C LYS A 18 6.87 1.67 -8.84
N SER A 19 6.96 0.46 -9.40
CA SER A 19 5.79 -0.26 -9.90
C SER A 19 4.80 -0.67 -8.80
N GLU A 20 5.28 -0.98 -7.60
CA GLU A 20 4.44 -1.26 -6.43
C GLU A 20 3.67 -0.01 -5.97
N ILE A 21 4.35 1.14 -5.97
CA ILE A 21 3.74 2.44 -5.65
C ILE A 21 2.70 2.82 -6.71
N ASP A 22 3.03 2.72 -7.99
CA ASP A 22 2.12 3.04 -9.10
C ASP A 22 0.86 2.18 -9.03
N TRP A 23 1.02 0.88 -8.77
CA TRP A 23 -0.11 -0.04 -8.60
C TRP A 23 -0.97 0.32 -7.38
N PHE A 24 -0.36 0.68 -6.26
CA PHE A 24 -1.08 1.08 -5.05
C PHE A 24 -1.93 2.34 -5.29
N VAL A 25 -1.36 3.36 -5.92
CA VAL A 25 -2.06 4.61 -6.23
C VAL A 25 -3.21 4.37 -7.21
N GLN A 26 -3.00 3.57 -8.26
CA GLN A 26 -4.06 3.20 -9.20
C GLN A 26 -5.20 2.42 -8.52
N SER A 27 -4.84 1.49 -7.63
CA SER A 27 -5.81 0.67 -6.92
C SER A 27 -6.61 1.48 -5.89
N PHE A 28 -5.98 2.46 -5.24
CA PHE A 28 -6.66 3.40 -4.35
C PHE A 28 -7.63 4.31 -5.11
N THR A 29 -7.16 4.94 -6.20
CA THR A 29 -7.98 5.86 -7.00
C THR A 29 -9.13 5.18 -7.74
N SER A 30 -9.02 3.88 -8.02
CA SER A 30 -10.13 3.09 -8.58
C SER A 30 -11.20 2.67 -7.56
N GLY A 31 -11.01 2.97 -6.27
CA GLY A 31 -11.92 2.54 -5.19
C GLY A 31 -11.81 1.05 -4.86
N SER A 32 -10.77 0.37 -5.35
CA SER A 32 -10.56 -1.08 -5.13
C SER A 32 -9.96 -1.39 -3.76
N ILE A 33 -9.38 -0.39 -3.08
CA ILE A 33 -8.77 -0.53 -1.76
C ILE A 33 -9.73 0.04 -0.70
N PRO A 34 -10.17 -0.77 0.28
CA PRO A 34 -10.93 -0.26 1.41
C PRO A 34 -10.14 0.73 2.28
N ASP A 35 -10.83 1.73 2.83
CA ASP A 35 -10.23 2.81 3.63
C ASP A 35 -9.36 2.32 4.81
N TYR A 36 -9.73 1.20 5.44
CA TYR A 36 -8.94 0.63 6.56
C TYR A 36 -7.55 0.16 6.12
N GLN A 37 -7.37 -0.27 4.86
CA GLN A 37 -6.07 -0.65 4.34
C GLN A 37 -5.21 0.58 4.03
N ILE A 38 -5.83 1.69 3.62
CA ILE A 38 -5.15 2.97 3.42
C ILE A 38 -4.65 3.50 4.76
N ALA A 39 -5.49 3.48 5.80
CA ALA A 39 -5.09 3.85 7.15
C ALA A 39 -3.90 2.99 7.66
N ALA A 40 -3.95 1.68 7.44
CA ALA A 40 -2.86 0.78 7.81
C ALA A 40 -1.55 1.08 7.04
N MET A 41 -1.64 1.39 5.74
CA MET A 41 -0.48 1.82 4.95
C MET A 41 0.10 3.13 5.46
N SER A 42 -0.74 4.13 5.75
CA SER A 42 -0.28 5.42 6.29
C SER A 42 0.47 5.25 7.61
N MET A 43 0.01 4.37 8.50
CA MET A 43 0.71 4.04 9.75
C MET A 43 2.03 3.29 9.52
N ALA A 44 2.14 2.49 8.46
CA ALA A 44 3.40 1.82 8.10
C ALA A 44 4.42 2.76 7.45
N ILE A 45 3.99 3.89 6.88
CA ILE A 45 4.85 4.91 6.25
C ILE A 45 5.40 5.92 7.25
N PHE A 46 4.62 6.26 8.28
CA PHE A 46 4.97 7.23 9.33
C PHE A 46 6.15 6.76 10.19
#